data_AF-A0A0G0YSQ4-F1
#
_entry.id   AF-A0A0G0YSQ4-F1
#
_cell.length_a   1.000
_cell.length_b   1.000
_cell.length_c   1.000
_cell.angle_alpha   90.00
_cell.angle_beta   90.00
_cell.angle_gamma   90.00
#
_symmetry.space_group_name_H-M   'P 1'
#
loop_
_entity.id
_entity.type
_entity.pdbx_description
1 polymer ?
#
loop_
_entity_poly.entity_id
_entity_poly.type
_entity_poly.pdbx_seq_one_letter_code
_entity_poly.pdbx_strand_id
1 'polypeptide(L)'
;MTVTNHAPVKELNRNPISTVFIINTIVLLIAGLLVVYYVVQANIIAASNYKISMLNQKLESLNEVRSSLAAQKSSMEDPAKILDFALSQNMVEAKNAVYLFENGNVALRP
;
A
#
# COMPACT_ATOMS: atom_id res chain seq x y z
N MET A 1 -26.75 -70.60 50.25
CA MET A 1 -25.37 -70.16 50.50
C MET A 1 -24.90 -69.42 49.26
N THR A 2 -25.02 -68.09 49.24
CA THR A 2 -24.74 -67.24 48.06
C THR A 2 -23.35 -66.63 48.23
N VAL A 3 -22.40 -67.07 47.42
CA VAL A 3 -21.02 -66.56 47.44
C VAL A 3 -20.96 -65.34 46.51
N THR A 4 -20.86 -64.14 47.10
CA THR A 4 -20.64 -62.90 46.35
C THR A 4 -19.15 -62.74 46.07
N ASN A 5 -18.74 -63.01 44.82
CA ASN A 5 -17.41 -62.67 44.34
C ASN A 5 -17.32 -61.14 44.12
N HIS A 6 -16.64 -60.44 45.03
CA HIS A 6 -16.24 -59.07 44.79
C HIS A 6 -14.98 -59.06 43.93
N ALA A 7 -15.10 -58.58 42.69
CA ALA A 7 -13.96 -58.29 41.85
C ALA A 7 -13.11 -57.18 42.50
N PRO A 8 -11.78 -57.30 42.55
CA PRO A 8 -10.93 -56.26 43.12
C PRO A 8 -10.97 -55.03 42.22
N VAL A 9 -11.48 -53.92 42.76
CA VAL A 9 -11.41 -52.61 42.11
C VAL A 9 -9.93 -52.23 42.05
N LYS A 10 -9.40 -52.14 40.83
CA LYS A 10 -8.01 -51.77 40.57
C LYS A 10 -7.81 -50.31 40.96
N GLU A 11 -7.26 -50.06 42.14
CA GLU A 11 -6.92 -48.71 42.57
C GLU A 11 -5.87 -48.12 41.62
N LEU A 12 -6.23 -46.99 41.02
CA LEU A 12 -5.37 -46.27 40.09
C LEU A 12 -4.28 -45.58 40.93
N ASN A 13 -3.08 -46.18 40.98
CA ASN A 13 -1.91 -45.59 41.61
C ASN A 13 -1.56 -44.26 40.91
N ARG A 14 -2.09 -43.14 41.43
CA ARG A 14 -1.78 -41.79 40.95
C ARG A 14 -0.42 -41.39 41.52
N ASN A 15 0.62 -41.52 40.72
CA ASN A 15 1.92 -40.93 41.04
C ASN A 15 1.81 -39.39 40.89
N PRO A 16 1.79 -38.61 41.98
CA PRO A 16 1.57 -37.17 41.92
C PRO A 16 2.67 -36.45 41.13
N ILE A 17 3.89 -36.97 41.17
CA ILE A 17 5.06 -36.46 40.44
C ILE A 17 4.83 -36.52 38.92
N SER A 18 4.20 -37.58 38.42
CA SER A 18 3.89 -37.74 36.99
C SER A 18 2.85 -36.71 36.53
N THR A 19 1.84 -36.44 37.35
CA THR A 19 0.78 -35.48 37.02
C THR A 19 1.33 -34.05 36.96
N VAL A 20 2.18 -33.65 37.91
CA VAL A 20 2.82 -32.33 37.91
C VAL A 20 3.73 -32.15 36.70
N PHE A 21 4.49 -33.18 36.32
CA PHE A 21 5.36 -33.13 35.14
C PHE A 21 4.57 -32.95 33.84
N ILE A 22 3.44 -33.66 33.69
CA ILE A 22 2.55 -33.52 32.53
C ILE A 22 1.98 -32.11 32.45
N ILE A 23 1.48 -31.56 33.57
CA ILE A 23 0.92 -30.20 33.60
C ILE A 23 1.98 -29.16 33.22
N ASN A 24 3.19 -29.24 33.79
CA ASN A 24 4.28 -28.32 33.46
C ASN A 24 4.67 -28.39 31.99
N THR A 25 4.68 -29.59 31.40
CA THR A 25 4.97 -29.78 29.98
C THR A 25 3.88 -29.12 29.10
N ILE A 26 2.61 -29.28 29.47
CA ILE A 26 1.49 -28.63 28.76
C ILE A 26 1.58 -27.10 28.86
N VAL A 27 1.86 -26.57 30.06
CA VAL A 27 2.03 -25.12 30.26
C VAL A 27 3.18 -24.57 29.42
N LEU A 28 4.30 -25.30 29.36
CA LEU A 28 5.46 -24.91 28.56
C LEU A 28 5.15 -24.93 27.06
N LEU A 29 4.39 -25.92 26.59
CA LEU A 29 3.90 -25.97 25.21
C LEU A 29 2.99 -24.79 24.87
N ILE A 30 2.04 -24.45 25.76
CA ILE A 30 1.14 -23.31 25.57
C ILE A 30 1.92 -22.00 25.54
N ALA A 31 2.88 -21.83 26.45
CA ALA A 31 3.75 -20.66 26.48
C ALA A 31 4.56 -20.53 25.18
N GLY A 32 5.12 -21.64 24.67
CA GLY A 32 5.81 -21.67 23.39
C GLY A 32 4.90 -21.27 22.22
N LEU A 33 3.69 -21.81 22.16
CA LEU A 33 2.68 -21.46 21.16
C LEU A 33 2.31 -19.97 21.19
N LEU A 34 2.16 -19.39 22.38
CA LEU A 34 1.87 -17.96 22.55
C LEU A 34 3.01 -17.08 22.04
N VAL A 35 4.26 -17.47 22.29
CA VAL A 35 5.44 -16.73 21.77
C VAL A 35 5.47 -16.77 20.25
N VAL A 36 5.27 -17.93 19.64
CA VAL A 36 5.22 -18.05 18.17
C VAL A 36 4.08 -17.20 17.59
N TYR A 37 2.88 -17.28 18.20
CA TYR A 37 1.74 -16.47 17.81
C TYR A 37 2.05 -14.97 17.87
N TYR A 38 2.67 -14.51 18.95
CA TYR A 38 3.06 -13.11 19.12
C TYR A 38 4.03 -12.65 18.02
N VAL A 39 5.07 -13.45 17.74
CA VAL A 39 6.06 -13.12 16.69
C VAL A 39 5.40 -13.04 15.32
N VAL A 40 4.49 -13.98 14.99
CA VAL A 40 3.76 -13.94 13.72
C VAL A 40 2.91 -12.68 13.61
N GLN A 41 2.15 -12.35 14.64
CA GLN A 41 1.30 -11.15 14.64
C GLN A 41 2.12 -9.86 14.55
N ALA A 42 3.22 -9.76 15.29
CA ALA A 42 4.12 -8.62 15.22
C ALA A 42 4.68 -8.41 13.80
N ASN A 43 5.06 -9.49 13.13
CA ASN A 43 5.54 -9.44 11.75
C ASN A 43 4.44 -9.03 10.76
N ILE A 44 3.21 -9.52 10.92
CA ILE A 44 2.07 -9.13 10.09
C ILE A 44 1.79 -7.63 10.24
N ILE A 45 1.76 -7.12 11.47
CA ILE A 45 1.53 -5.71 11.76
C ILE A 45 2.67 -4.85 11.17
N ALA A 46 3.91 -5.26 11.35
CA ALA A 46 5.06 -4.57 10.79
C ALA A 46 4.97 -4.51 9.25
N ALA A 47 4.72 -5.64 8.59
CA ALA A 47 4.58 -5.71 7.13
C ALA A 47 3.45 -4.80 6.61
N SER A 48 2.31 -4.76 7.31
CA SER A 48 1.20 -3.86 6.99
C SER A 48 1.61 -2.39 7.11
N ASN A 49 2.28 -2.02 8.20
CA ASN A 49 2.76 -0.66 8.42
C ASN A 49 3.77 -0.22 7.35
N TYR A 50 4.69 -1.11 6.95
CA TYR A 50 5.61 -0.84 5.84
C TYR A 50 4.87 -0.58 4.54
N LYS A 51 3.85 -1.39 4.22
CA LYS A 51 3.05 -1.21 3.00
C LYS A 51 2.29 0.12 3.00
N ILE A 52 1.70 0.49 4.14
CA ILE A 52 0.99 1.77 4.31
C ILE A 52 1.98 2.93 4.17
N SER A 53 3.13 2.86 4.84
CA SER A 53 4.17 3.89 4.75
C SER A 53 4.66 4.08 3.31
N MET A 54 4.93 2.99 2.59
CA MET A 54 5.32 3.04 1.19
C MET A 54 4.23 3.67 0.31
N LEU A 55 2.95 3.37 0.58
CA LEU A 55 1.83 3.95 -0.18
C LEU A 55 1.70 5.46 0.08
N ASN A 56 1.86 5.89 1.33
CA ASN A 56 1.85 7.31 1.68
C ASN A 56 3.01 8.07 1.04
N GLN A 57 4.23 7.52 1.08
CA GLN A 57 5.39 8.11 0.39
C GLN A 57 5.14 8.27 -1.12
N LYS A 58 4.50 7.29 -1.75
CA LYS A 58 4.11 7.40 -3.17
C LYS A 58 3.08 8.51 -3.38
N LEU A 59 2.07 8.61 -2.53
CA LEU A 59 1.07 9.68 -2.61
C LEU A 59 1.70 11.07 -2.44
N GLU A 60 2.58 11.23 -1.46
CA GLU A 60 3.32 12.48 -1.24
C GLU A 60 4.16 12.85 -2.47
N SER A 61 4.95 11.91 -3.00
CA SER A 61 5.76 12.15 -4.20
C SER A 61 4.91 12.54 -5.42
N LEU A 62 3.76 11.90 -5.60
CA LEU A 62 2.86 12.21 -6.71
C LEU A 62 2.21 13.59 -6.54
N ASN A 63 1.86 13.96 -5.31
CA ASN A 63 1.30 15.27 -5.02
C ASN A 63 2.34 16.39 -5.24
N GLU A 64 3.59 16.15 -4.87
CA GLU A 64 4.71 17.06 -5.15
C GLU A 64 4.91 17.26 -6.66
N VAL A 65 4.95 16.17 -7.43
CA VAL A 65 5.04 16.24 -8.91
C VAL A 65 3.86 17.00 -9.50
N ARG A 66 2.65 16.74 -9.02
CA ARG A 66 1.45 17.45 -9.48
C ARG A 66 1.51 18.95 -9.14
N SER A 67 1.97 19.30 -7.94
CA SER A 67 2.12 20.69 -7.51
C SER A 67 3.17 21.42 -8.36
N SER A 68 4.32 20.79 -8.59
CA SER A 68 5.37 21.29 -9.49
C SER A 68 4.85 21.49 -10.91
N LEU A 69 4.11 20.52 -11.45
CA LEU A 69 3.54 20.60 -12.80
C LEU A 69 2.47 21.71 -12.90
N ALA A 70 1.64 21.88 -11.87
CA ALA A 70 0.66 22.96 -11.81
C ALA A 70 1.36 24.34 -11.74
N ALA A 71 2.45 24.45 -10.98
CA ALA A 71 3.26 25.67 -10.92
C ALA A 71 3.93 25.97 -12.27
N GLN A 72 4.49 24.97 -12.95
CA GLN A 72 5.05 25.13 -14.30
C GLN A 72 3.97 25.54 -15.30
N LYS A 73 2.81 24.88 -15.28
CA LYS A 73 1.66 25.23 -16.11
C LYS A 73 1.25 26.68 -15.87
N SER A 74 1.09 27.10 -14.62
CA SER A 74 0.76 28.49 -14.28
C SER A 74 1.83 29.47 -14.76
N SER A 75 3.12 29.10 -14.72
CA SER A 75 4.19 29.94 -15.27
C SER A 75 4.19 29.96 -16.81
N MET A 76 3.68 28.94 -17.48
CA MET A 76 3.59 28.91 -18.95
C MET A 76 2.33 29.62 -19.46
N GLU A 77 1.26 29.60 -18.67
CA GLU A 77 0.01 30.31 -18.95
C GLU A 77 0.09 31.82 -18.66
N ASP A 78 1.23 32.31 -18.14
CA ASP A 78 1.48 33.75 -17.97
C ASP A 78 1.44 34.44 -19.34
N PRO A 79 0.41 35.24 -19.65
CA PRO A 79 0.24 35.87 -20.96
C PRO A 79 1.42 36.77 -21.32
N ALA A 80 2.11 37.35 -20.33
CA ALA A 80 3.29 38.17 -20.55
C ALA A 80 4.45 37.32 -21.09
N LYS A 81 4.67 36.11 -20.56
CA LYS A 81 5.69 35.18 -21.07
C LYS A 81 5.34 34.60 -22.43
N ILE A 82 4.05 34.34 -22.69
CA ILE A 82 3.59 33.91 -24.02
C ILE A 82 3.81 35.02 -25.04
N LEU A 83 3.52 36.27 -24.67
CA LEU A 83 3.76 37.44 -25.52
C LEU A 83 5.26 37.67 -25.77
N ASP A 84 6.09 37.61 -24.72
CA ASP A 84 7.55 37.75 -24.85
C ASP A 84 8.16 36.61 -25.69
N PHE A 85 7.68 35.38 -25.53
CA PHE A 85 8.08 34.25 -26.39
C PHE A 85 7.67 34.49 -27.84
N ALA A 86 6.41 34.88 -28.08
CA ALA A 86 5.90 35.19 -29.41
C ALA A 86 6.74 36.29 -30.08
N LEU A 87 7.02 37.38 -29.37
CA LEU A 87 7.88 38.47 -29.84
C LEU A 87 9.32 38.00 -30.12
N SER A 88 9.89 37.16 -29.24
CA SER A 88 11.25 36.60 -29.42
C SER A 88 11.39 35.69 -30.63
N GLN A 89 10.29 35.05 -31.06
CA GLN A 89 10.21 34.21 -32.25
C GLN A 89 9.68 34.95 -33.48
N ASN A 90 9.58 36.28 -33.43
CA ASN A 90 8.99 37.12 -34.50
C ASN A 90 7.55 36.71 -34.86
N MET A 91 6.80 36.12 -33.94
CA MET A 91 5.39 35.83 -34.11
C MET A 91 4.59 37.11 -33.89
N VAL A 92 3.96 37.60 -34.96
CA VAL A 92 3.14 38.81 -34.95
C VAL A 92 1.67 38.43 -34.72
N GLU A 93 0.99 39.12 -33.82
CA GLU A 93 -0.44 38.95 -33.58
C GLU A 93 -1.22 39.23 -34.87
N ALA A 94 -1.84 38.18 -35.44
CA ALA A 94 -2.61 38.29 -36.67
C ALA A 94 -3.96 38.98 -36.41
N LYS A 95 -3.95 40.31 -36.25
CA LYS A 95 -5.15 41.14 -36.02
C LYS A 95 -6.15 41.16 -37.19
N ASN A 96 -5.76 40.59 -38.34
CA ASN A 96 -6.59 40.41 -39.54
C ASN A 96 -6.13 39.17 -40.30
N ALA A 97 -6.21 37.98 -39.69
CA ALA A 97 -6.12 36.74 -40.45
C ALA A 97 -7.40 36.59 -41.30
N VAL A 98 -7.47 37.30 -42.43
CA VAL A 98 -8.43 37.00 -43.49
C VAL A 98 -8.16 35.55 -43.88
N TYR A 99 -9.13 34.70 -43.53
CA TYR A 99 -9.17 33.27 -43.71
C TYR A 99 -8.29 32.77 -44.87
N LEU A 100 -7.18 32.10 -44.53
CA LEU A 100 -6.39 31.28 -45.45
C LEU A 100 -7.18 30.05 -45.99
N PHE A 101 -8.49 30.00 -45.70
CA PHE A 101 -9.43 28.97 -46.11
C PHE A 101 -10.44 29.45 -47.18
N GLU A 102 -10.42 30.72 -47.59
CA GLU A 102 -11.41 31.23 -48.56
C GLU A 102 -11.04 30.96 -50.03
N ASN A 103 -9.79 30.67 -50.36
CA ASN A 103 -9.40 30.30 -51.72
C ASN A 103 -9.25 28.78 -51.87
N GLY A 104 -10.37 28.11 -52.11
CA GLY A 104 -10.44 26.71 -52.52
C GLY A 104 -9.89 26.44 -53.93
N ASN A 105 -8.67 26.91 -54.23
CA ASN A 105 -8.06 26.63 -55.54
C ASN A 105 -6.51 26.67 -55.60
N VAL A 106 -5.79 26.50 -54.48
CA VAL A 106 -4.32 26.38 -54.50
C VAL A 106 -3.85 24.93 -54.51
N ALA A 107 -4.35 24.16 -55.49
CA ALA A 107 -3.71 22.94 -55.96
C ALA A 107 -4.03 22.75 -57.46
N LEU A 108 -3.54 23.67 -58.29
CA LEU A 108 -3.33 23.38 -59.71
C LEU A 108 -1.84 23.59 -60.00
N ARG A 109 -1.12 22.47 -60.07
CA ARG A 109 0.18 22.37 -60.73
C ARG A 109 -0.04 21.52 -61.97
N PRO A 110 0.44 21.93 -63.17
CA PRO A 110 0.33 21.14 -64.39
C PRO A 110 1.03 19.78 -64.26
#